data_AF-A0A9E1IXJ2-F1
#
_entry.id   AF-A0A9E1IXJ2-F1
#
_cell.length_a   1.000
_cell.length_b   1.000
_cell.length_c   1.000
_cell.angle_alpha   90.00
_cell.angle_beta   90.00
_cell.angle_gamma   90.00
#
_symmetry.space_group_name_H-M   'P 1'
#
loop_
_entity.id
_entity.type
_entity.pdbx_description
1 polymer ?
#
loop_
_entity_poly.entity_id
_entity_poly.type
_entity_poly.pdbx_seq_one_letter_code
_entity_poly.pdbx_strand_id
1 'polypeptide(L)'
;MDSISSTQIQNSLFSQMSERNVDGLKRQSDFGKARSETEMEKVARDFESVFINKLFESMRKGIPKSGLLDSSSMDMYQSMMDQEMAKELSKQKGLGMGEMVYNDLSRMNKILKGESITPEFPSSQKSGIELGE
;
A
#
# COMPACT_ATOMS: atom_id res chain seq x y z
N MET A 1 20.81 -33.82 20.51
CA MET A 1 21.16 -33.55 19.09
C MET A 1 19.98 -32.76 18.55
N ASP A 2 20.04 -31.44 18.71
CA ASP A 2 18.86 -30.57 18.81
C ASP A 2 18.83 -29.49 17.73
N SER A 3 18.71 -29.89 16.46
CA SER A 3 18.66 -28.96 15.32
C SER A 3 17.25 -28.71 14.78
N ILE A 4 16.21 -29.32 15.34
CA ILE A 4 14.82 -29.14 14.86
C ILE A 4 14.13 -27.92 15.49
N SER A 5 14.67 -27.35 16.57
CA SER A 5 13.99 -26.28 17.34
C SER A 5 14.22 -24.86 16.79
N SER A 6 15.41 -24.53 16.28
CA SER A 6 15.74 -23.14 15.92
C SER A 6 14.99 -22.62 14.68
N THR A 7 14.88 -23.43 13.62
CA THR A 7 14.19 -23.03 12.38
C THR A 7 12.66 -22.95 12.58
N GLN A 8 12.09 -23.84 13.39
CA GLN A 8 10.66 -23.78 13.75
C GLN A 8 10.34 -22.57 14.65
N ILE A 9 11.24 -22.23 15.59
CA ILE A 9 11.11 -21.03 16.42
C ILE A 9 11.22 -19.77 15.57
N GLN A 10 12.14 -19.72 14.59
CA GLN A 10 12.28 -18.58 13.67
C GLN A 10 11.03 -18.37 12.82
N ASN A 11 10.46 -19.45 12.27
CA ASN A 11 9.21 -19.37 11.49
C ASN A 11 8.03 -18.94 12.37
N SER A 12 7.90 -19.47 13.59
CA SER A 12 6.85 -19.11 14.55
C SER A 12 6.95 -17.65 15.01
N LEU A 13 8.17 -17.16 15.29
CA LEU A 13 8.40 -15.77 15.69
C LEU A 13 8.12 -14.81 14.53
N PHE A 14 8.51 -15.17 13.31
CA PHE A 14 8.23 -14.37 12.13
C PHE A 14 6.73 -14.29 11.82
N SER A 15 6.01 -15.42 11.87
CA SER A 15 4.55 -15.44 11.72
C SER A 15 3.86 -14.58 12.78
N GLN A 16 4.29 -14.66 14.04
CA GLN A 16 3.73 -13.82 15.12
C GLN A 16 4.02 -12.32 14.95
N MET A 17 5.20 -11.96 14.41
CA MET A 17 5.52 -10.55 14.13
C MET A 17 4.74 -10.03 12.92
N SER A 18 4.63 -10.82 11.85
CA SER A 18 3.80 -10.52 10.68
C SER A 18 2.33 -10.36 11.07
N GLU A 19 1.77 -11.29 11.85
CA GLU A 19 0.40 -11.22 12.35
C GLU A 19 0.16 -9.98 13.22
N ARG A 20 1.09 -9.61 14.10
CA ARG A 20 0.96 -8.36 14.89
C ARG A 20 1.03 -7.09 14.03
N ASN A 21 1.87 -7.09 12.99
CA ASN A 21 1.95 -5.96 12.07
C ASN A 21 0.67 -5.84 11.22
N VAL A 22 0.13 -6.97 10.76
CA VAL A 22 -1.13 -7.02 9.99
C VAL A 22 -2.35 -6.71 10.86
N ASP A 23 -2.38 -7.19 12.11
CA ASP A 23 -3.44 -6.86 13.07
C ASP A 23 -3.35 -5.40 13.55
N GLY A 24 -2.14 -4.84 13.63
CA GLY A 24 -1.91 -3.41 13.83
C GLY A 24 -2.46 -2.59 12.66
N LEU A 25 -2.22 -3.02 11.42
CA LEU A 25 -2.82 -2.41 10.23
C LEU A 25 -4.35 -2.54 10.25
N LYS A 26 -4.91 -3.72 10.55
CA LYS A 26 -6.36 -3.96 10.63
C LYS A 26 -7.05 -3.19 11.76
N ARG A 27 -6.40 -3.03 12.91
CA ARG A 27 -6.92 -2.26 14.05
C ARG A 27 -6.79 -0.75 13.86
N GLN A 28 -5.79 -0.31 13.08
CA GLN A 28 -5.56 1.10 12.77
C GLN A 28 -6.29 1.54 11.50
N SER A 29 -6.64 0.61 10.62
CA SER A 29 -7.42 0.85 9.42
C SER A 29 -8.92 0.74 9.74
N ASP A 30 -9.43 1.78 10.37
CA ASP A 30 -10.86 2.08 10.46
C ASP A 30 -11.35 2.50 9.04
N PHE A 31 -11.24 1.59 8.05
CA PHE A 31 -11.67 1.83 6.67
C PHE A 31 -13.16 2.20 6.67
N GLY A 32 -13.46 3.45 6.31
CA GLY A 32 -14.82 4.01 6.34
C GLY A 32 -15.18 4.78 7.62
N LYS A 33 -14.31 4.81 8.65
CA LYS A 33 -14.44 5.68 9.83
C LYS A 33 -13.32 6.69 9.98
N ALA A 34 -12.42 6.80 9.00
CA ALA A 34 -11.38 7.82 8.98
C ALA A 34 -12.03 9.21 9.11
N ARG A 35 -11.89 9.81 10.28
CA ARG A 35 -12.61 11.05 10.67
C ARG A 35 -11.81 12.28 10.30
N SER A 36 -10.48 12.14 10.26
CA SER A 36 -9.54 13.19 9.90
C SER A 36 -8.86 12.93 8.55
N GLU A 37 -8.45 14.00 7.91
CA GLU A 37 -7.66 14.00 6.69
C GLU A 37 -6.37 13.15 6.82
N THR A 38 -5.71 13.27 7.97
CA THR A 38 -4.47 12.54 8.30
C THR A 38 -4.66 11.02 8.38
N GLU A 39 -5.80 10.55 8.88
CA GLU A 39 -6.12 9.12 8.92
C GLU A 39 -6.37 8.58 7.50
N MET A 40 -7.05 9.37 6.66
CA MET A 40 -7.37 9.01 5.28
C MET A 40 -6.10 8.92 4.43
N GLU A 41 -5.17 9.88 4.60
CA GLU A 41 -3.86 9.87 3.95
C GLU A 41 -3.05 8.64 4.37
N LYS A 42 -3.04 8.33 5.67
CA LYS A 42 -2.35 7.14 6.18
C LYS A 42 -2.92 5.85 5.59
N VAL A 43 -4.24 5.70 5.62
CA VAL A 43 -4.93 4.51 5.07
C VAL A 43 -4.64 4.36 3.57
N ALA A 44 -4.62 5.46 2.83
CA ALA A 44 -4.35 5.42 1.41
C ALA A 44 -2.88 5.06 1.08
N ARG A 45 -1.92 5.56 1.88
CA ARG A 45 -0.50 5.14 1.78
C ARG A 45 -0.28 3.68 2.16
N ASP A 46 -0.97 3.21 3.19
CA ASP A 46 -0.91 1.80 3.62
C ASP A 46 -1.47 0.88 2.53
N PHE A 47 -2.54 1.30 1.85
CA PHE A 47 -3.09 0.57 0.69
C PHE A 47 -2.08 0.47 -0.45
N GLU A 48 -1.43 1.59 -0.82
CA GLU A 48 -0.41 1.58 -1.88
C GLU A 48 0.77 0.68 -1.54
N SER A 49 1.20 0.64 -0.27
CA SER A 49 2.25 -0.28 0.21
C SER A 49 1.86 -1.75 -0.03
N VAL A 50 0.63 -2.13 0.34
CA VAL A 50 0.15 -3.50 0.12
C VAL A 50 0.10 -3.83 -1.37
N PHE A 51 -0.34 -2.90 -2.21
CA PHE A 51 -0.37 -3.10 -3.65
C PHE A 51 1.04 -3.31 -4.22
N ILE A 52 2.00 -2.46 -3.87
CA ILE A 52 3.40 -2.58 -4.33
C ILE A 52 4.00 -3.92 -3.88
N ASN A 53 3.71 -4.36 -2.65
CA ASN A 53 4.12 -5.68 -2.19
C ASN A 53 3.54 -6.81 -3.06
N LYS A 54 2.25 -6.73 -3.42
CA LYS A 54 1.62 -7.68 -4.35
C LYS A 54 2.18 -7.62 -5.76
N LEU A 55 2.60 -6.45 -6.21
CA LEU A 55 3.30 -6.28 -7.47
C LEU A 55 4.63 -7.04 -7.45
N PHE A 56 5.46 -6.86 -6.43
CA PHE A 56 6.72 -7.60 -6.28
C PHE A 56 6.50 -9.12 -6.20
N GLU A 57 5.50 -9.56 -5.43
CA GLU A 57 5.13 -10.97 -5.35
C GLU A 57 4.77 -11.53 -6.74
N SER A 58 3.97 -10.78 -7.51
CA SER A 58 3.54 -11.18 -8.86
C SER A 58 4.69 -11.22 -9.86
N MET A 59 5.59 -10.24 -9.80
CA MET A 59 6.81 -10.22 -10.63
C MET A 59 7.69 -11.43 -10.35
N ARG A 60 7.91 -11.80 -9.08
CA ARG A 60 8.70 -12.97 -8.70
C ARG A 60 8.05 -14.29 -9.11
N LYS A 61 6.73 -14.41 -9.00
CA LYS A 61 5.98 -15.59 -9.50
C LYS A 61 6.14 -15.81 -11.00
N GLY A 62 6.43 -14.75 -11.76
CA GLY A 62 6.72 -14.83 -13.19
C GLY A 62 8.14 -15.30 -13.53
N ILE A 63 9.05 -15.38 -12.56
CA ILE A 63 10.44 -15.82 -12.77
C ILE A 63 10.53 -17.33 -12.49
N PRO A 64 10.98 -18.16 -13.45
CA PRO A 64 11.18 -19.59 -13.23
C PRO A 64 12.18 -19.83 -12.09
N LYS A 65 11.75 -20.56 -11.06
CA LYS A 65 12.63 -20.94 -9.95
C LYS A 65 13.61 -22.03 -10.41
N SER A 66 14.91 -21.80 -10.22
CA SER A 66 15.94 -22.81 -10.40
C SER A 66 16.31 -23.43 -9.05
N GLY A 67 16.36 -24.77 -8.98
CA GLY A 67 16.40 -25.52 -7.72
C GLY A 67 17.62 -25.31 -6.80
N LEU A 68 18.59 -24.48 -7.19
CA LEU A 68 19.75 -24.12 -6.35
C LEU A 68 19.49 -22.89 -5.47
N LEU A 69 18.54 -22.02 -5.83
CA LEU A 69 18.20 -20.80 -5.08
C LEU A 69 16.80 -20.84 -4.45
N ASP A 70 16.08 -21.94 -4.63
CA ASP A 70 14.72 -22.14 -4.12
C ASP A 70 14.79 -22.72 -2.70
N SER A 71 14.76 -21.86 -1.70
CA SER A 71 14.64 -22.27 -0.29
C SER A 71 13.58 -21.44 0.42
N SER A 72 12.86 -22.06 1.34
CA SER A 72 11.83 -21.39 2.15
C SER A 72 12.37 -20.21 2.95
N SER A 73 13.62 -20.31 3.42
CA SER A 73 14.29 -19.23 4.15
C SER A 73 14.59 -18.03 3.24
N MET A 74 14.97 -18.28 1.98
CA MET A 74 15.20 -17.23 1.00
C MET A 74 13.89 -16.54 0.59
N ASP A 75 12.82 -17.32 0.36
CA ASP A 75 11.49 -16.79 0.07
C ASP A 75 11.00 -15.90 1.23
N MET A 76 11.19 -16.34 2.48
CA MET A 76 10.85 -15.55 3.67
C MET A 76 11.65 -14.24 3.70
N TYR A 77 12.98 -14.30 3.54
CA TYR A 77 13.83 -13.11 3.52
C TYR A 77 13.42 -12.11 2.43
N GLN A 78 13.16 -12.60 1.21
CA GLN A 78 12.69 -11.77 0.10
C GLN A 78 11.33 -11.14 0.40
N SER A 79 10.40 -11.88 1.01
CA SER A 79 9.10 -11.35 1.37
C SER A 79 9.19 -10.19 2.38
N MET A 80 10.09 -10.29 3.37
CA MET A 80 10.36 -9.22 4.32
C MET A 80 10.99 -8.01 3.66
N MET A 81 11.96 -8.25 2.77
CA MET A 81 12.61 -7.19 2.01
C MET A 81 11.60 -6.43 1.14
N ASP A 82 10.70 -7.16 0.48
CA ASP A 82 9.64 -6.58 -0.36
C ASP A 82 8.63 -5.78 0.47
N GLN A 83 8.33 -6.21 1.69
CA GLN A 83 7.45 -5.46 2.60
C GLN A 83 8.06 -4.10 2.98
N GLU A 84 9.32 -4.07 3.40
CA GLU A 84 9.98 -2.81 3.76
C GLU A 84 10.19 -1.90 2.54
N MET A 85 10.55 -2.48 1.40
CA MET A 85 10.69 -1.73 0.16
C MET A 85 9.36 -1.13 -0.29
N ALA A 86 8.27 -1.90 -0.22
CA ALA A 86 6.93 -1.41 -0.55
C ALA A 86 6.47 -0.30 0.40
N LYS A 87 6.80 -0.40 1.69
CA LYS A 87 6.51 0.64 2.69
C LYS A 87 7.31 1.91 2.48
N GLU A 88 8.56 1.80 2.03
CA GLU A 88 9.38 2.98 1.73
C GLU A 88 8.92 3.67 0.44
N LEU A 89 8.62 2.89 -0.59
CA LEU A 89 8.11 3.39 -1.87
C LEU A 89 6.74 4.08 -1.71
N SER A 90 5.88 3.61 -0.81
CA SER A 90 4.57 4.24 -0.56
C SER A 90 4.64 5.54 0.27
N LYS A 91 5.74 5.81 0.96
CA LYS A 91 5.93 7.10 1.67
C LYS A 91 6.38 8.22 0.74
N GLN A 92 7.11 7.88 -0.32
CA GLN A 92 7.58 8.83 -1.31
C GLN A 92 6.48 9.13 -2.35
N LYS A 93 6.85 9.75 -3.48
CA LYS A 93 5.99 9.86 -4.65
C LYS A 93 5.88 8.47 -5.28
N GLY A 94 5.01 7.64 -4.72
CA GLY A 94 4.76 6.26 -5.12
C GLY A 94 4.21 6.13 -6.53
N LEU A 95 3.26 5.21 -6.73
CA LEU A 95 2.62 4.97 -8.03
C LEU A 95 1.39 5.88 -8.26
N GLY A 96 1.00 6.66 -7.25
CA GLY A 96 -0.15 7.57 -7.30
C GLY A 96 -1.49 6.91 -6.96
N MET A 97 -1.48 5.63 -6.60
CA MET A 97 -2.70 4.94 -6.17
C MET A 97 -3.13 5.37 -4.76
N GLY A 98 -2.17 5.72 -3.90
CA GLY A 98 -2.49 6.31 -2.60
C GLY A 98 -3.25 7.62 -2.73
N GLU A 99 -2.89 8.46 -3.71
CA GLU A 99 -3.62 9.72 -3.96
C GLU A 99 -5.04 9.47 -4.47
N MET A 100 -5.22 8.50 -5.37
CA MET A 100 -6.55 8.12 -5.87
C MET A 100 -7.45 7.62 -4.74
N VAL A 101 -6.94 6.71 -3.91
CA VAL A 101 -7.69 6.18 -2.76
C VAL A 101 -7.99 7.27 -1.74
N TYR A 102 -7.03 8.18 -1.49
CA TYR A 102 -7.26 9.34 -0.63
C TYR A 102 -8.38 10.23 -1.17
N ASN A 103 -8.37 10.55 -2.46
CA ASN A 103 -9.38 11.38 -3.11
C ASN A 103 -10.77 10.74 -3.02
N ASP A 104 -10.87 9.43 -3.24
CA ASP A 104 -12.12 8.68 -3.12
C ASP A 104 -12.64 8.70 -1.67
N LEU A 105 -11.77 8.40 -0.70
CA LEU A 105 -12.12 8.47 0.72
C LEU A 105 -12.55 9.89 1.09
N SER A 106 -11.82 10.92 0.65
CA SER A 106 -12.08 12.35 0.93
C SER A 106 -13.45 12.76 0.41
N ARG A 107 -13.75 12.39 -0.84
CA ARG A 107 -15.06 12.61 -1.47
C ARG A 107 -16.17 11.93 -0.66
N MET A 108 -16.00 10.68 -0.26
CA MET A 108 -16.99 9.96 0.56
C MET A 108 -17.21 10.64 1.92
N ASN A 109 -16.15 11.10 2.59
CA ASN A 109 -16.25 11.79 3.87
C ASN A 109 -17.01 13.14 3.75
N LYS A 110 -16.79 13.90 2.67
CA LYS A 110 -17.55 15.13 2.39
C LYS A 110 -19.04 14.86 2.19
N ILE A 111 -19.40 13.80 1.45
CA ILE A 111 -20.80 13.36 1.29
C ILE A 111 -21.41 13.02 2.65
N LEU A 112 -20.70 12.26 3.48
CA LEU A 112 -21.18 11.85 4.81
C LEU A 112 -21.38 13.04 5.76
N LYS A 113 -20.63 14.13 5.57
CA LYS A 113 -20.77 15.38 6.33
C LYS A 113 -21.84 16.33 5.77
N GLY A 114 -22.51 15.97 4.68
CA GLY A 114 -23.54 16.82 4.04
C GLY A 114 -22.96 18.03 3.29
N GLU A 115 -21.67 18.03 2.99
CA GLU A 115 -21.05 19.06 2.15
C GLU A 115 -21.36 18.83 0.66
N SER A 116 -21.64 19.91 -0.06
CA SER A 116 -21.81 19.86 -1.51
C SER A 116 -20.47 19.50 -2.18
N ILE A 117 -20.43 18.39 -2.91
CA ILE A 117 -19.30 18.07 -3.78
C ILE A 117 -19.38 18.98 -5.00
N THR A 118 -18.57 20.04 -5.03
CA THR A 118 -18.29 20.72 -6.30
C THR A 118 -17.32 19.85 -7.10
N PRO A 119 -17.72 19.34 -8.27
CA PRO A 119 -16.78 18.62 -9.11
C PRO A 119 -15.74 19.63 -9.63
N GLU A 120 -14.48 19.48 -9.20
CA GLU A 120 -13.33 20.13 -9.84
C GLU A 120 -13.09 19.46 -11.21
N PHE A 121 -13.89 19.86 -12.20
CA PHE A 121 -13.46 19.70 -13.58
C PHE A 121 -12.43 20.81 -13.85
N PRO A 122 -11.23 20.50 -14.38
CA PRO A 122 -10.30 21.54 -14.80
C PRO A 122 -11.03 22.42 -15.80
N SER A 123 -11.29 23.67 -15.41
CA SER A 123 -11.92 24.66 -16.27
C SER A 123 -11.09 24.75 -17.54
N SER A 124 -11.70 24.40 -18.67
CA SER A 124 -11.13 24.57 -19.99
C SER A 124 -10.53 25.96 -20.09
N GLN A 125 -9.20 26.01 -20.12
CA GLN A 125 -8.42 27.21 -20.33
C GLN A 125 -8.97 27.89 -21.59
N LYS A 126 -9.53 29.09 -21.45
CA LYS A 126 -9.90 29.95 -22.57
C LYS A 126 -8.65 30.16 -23.41
N SER A 127 -8.53 29.47 -24.55
CA SER A 127 -7.63 29.90 -25.61
C SER A 127 -8.26 31.13 -26.27
N GLY A 128 -7.92 32.31 -25.75
CA GLY A 128 -8.13 33.55 -26.49
C GLY A 128 -7.26 33.51 -27.74
N ILE A 129 -7.86 33.20 -28.88
CA ILE A 129 -7.27 33.52 -30.17
C ILE A 129 -7.67 34.98 -30.40
N GLU A 130 -6.81 35.92 -29.98
CA GLU A 130 -6.85 37.27 -30.52
C GLU A 130 -6.46 37.15 -32.00
N LEU A 131 -7.47 37.24 -32.87
CA LEU A 131 -7.28 37.51 -34.28
C LEU A 131 -6.90 38.98 -34.39
N GLY A 132 -5.60 39.24 -34.54
CA GLY A 132 -5.08 40.55 -34.92
C GLY A 132 -5.56 40.91 -36.32
N GLU A 133 -6.11 42.12 -36.43
CA GLU A 133 -6.32 42.85 -37.69
C GLU A 133 -4.98 43.25 -38.33
#